data_AF-A0AAV7KMR6-F1
#
_entry.id   AF-A0AAV7KMR6-F1
#
_cell.length_a   1.000
_cell.length_b   1.000
_cell.length_c   1.000
_cell.angle_alpha   90.00
_cell.angle_beta   90.00
_cell.angle_gamma   90.00
#
_symmetry.space_group_name_H-M   'P 1'
#
loop_
_entity.id
_entity.type
_entity.pdbx_description
1 polymer ?
#
loop_
_entity_poly.entity_id
_entity_poly.type
_entity_poly.pdbx_seq_one_letter_code
_entity_poly.pdbx_strand_id
1 'polypeptide(L)'
;MQDFEASEFEIKNYDMLPNKEGYCGNAIIFVMHETSEGKPDGALIERENIEKFASMLSLKPFVFMNAKMKEIEKGLACITNPPAIRPSNVSEDIWKARILPEHKVIMVVVSSHGNMNSFLTADGKPFLDRTIDTYLNETYCPLMIGKPKIILFNKCRTEGGAVYESISPQSNSPSPVFDSIIMREHENNFNGSSTFSDFLHIYTCSMCTSSLRCRITGSLVLSALPGEYEKYGRNKEFRKFLQIFRTQMIIEVNKKVQNEPNFANVTQCITAEHDSLLGDVYFPQAGLMAGLSDCDSLEDMEVEHAGKIHDPCFQEMESESVITKETKSKHLKSRFMSRMKLYKKAHHTFKPRGSNSRIRSIFFLS
;
A
#
# COMPACT_ATOMS: atom_id res chain seq x y z
N MET A 1 5.83 -33.41 -36.51
CA MET A 1 5.05 -32.59 -35.55
C MET A 1 5.20 -33.30 -34.22
N GLN A 2 5.94 -32.72 -33.28
CA GLN A 2 5.90 -33.18 -31.89
C GLN A 2 4.64 -32.58 -31.29
N ASP A 3 3.73 -33.43 -30.85
CA ASP A 3 2.55 -33.01 -30.11
C ASP A 3 3.04 -32.38 -28.79
N PHE A 4 2.90 -31.06 -28.69
CA PHE A 4 3.04 -30.37 -27.42
C PHE A 4 1.80 -30.74 -26.60
N GLU A 5 1.94 -31.73 -25.73
CA GLU A 5 0.95 -31.99 -24.68
C GLU A 5 0.81 -30.71 -23.87
N ALA A 6 -0.38 -30.10 -23.92
CA ALA A 6 -0.71 -28.95 -23.10
C ALA A 6 -0.68 -29.40 -21.64
N SER A 7 0.42 -29.11 -20.93
CA SER A 7 0.48 -29.31 -19.49
C SER A 7 -0.60 -28.43 -18.87
N GLU A 8 -1.60 -29.03 -18.23
CA GLU A 8 -2.57 -28.30 -17.43
C GLU A 8 -1.82 -27.47 -16.39
N PHE A 9 -1.83 -26.14 -16.56
CA PHE A 9 -1.26 -25.23 -15.57
C PHE A 9 -2.18 -25.26 -14.36
N GLU A 10 -1.77 -26.01 -13.33
CA GLU A 10 -2.45 -25.99 -12.04
C GLU A 10 -2.35 -24.58 -11.44
N ILE A 11 -3.49 -23.92 -11.25
CA ILE A 11 -3.54 -22.60 -10.62
C ILE A 11 -3.14 -22.79 -9.16
N LYS A 12 -1.99 -22.22 -8.79
CA LYS A 12 -1.51 -22.25 -7.41
C LYS A 12 -2.47 -21.48 -6.51
N ASN A 13 -2.73 -21.98 -5.31
CA ASN A 13 -3.40 -21.23 -4.25
C ASN A 13 -2.38 -20.94 -3.16
N TYR A 14 -2.19 -19.67 -2.79
CA TYR A 14 -1.27 -19.34 -1.71
C TYR A 14 -1.98 -19.49 -0.35
N ASP A 15 -1.45 -20.37 0.48
CA ASP A 15 -1.87 -20.52 1.87
C ASP A 15 -1.42 -19.32 2.72
N MET A 16 -2.40 -18.53 3.15
CA MET A 16 -2.20 -17.36 4.02
C MET A 16 -2.69 -17.58 5.44
N LEU A 17 -2.86 -18.83 5.87
CA LEU A 17 -3.26 -19.09 7.25
C LEU A 17 -2.26 -18.45 8.22
N PRO A 18 -2.74 -17.77 9.28
CA PRO A 18 -1.84 -17.10 10.19
C PRO A 18 -1.03 -18.13 10.99
N ASN A 19 0.18 -17.74 11.39
CA ASN A 19 1.00 -18.54 12.30
C ASN A 19 0.43 -18.49 13.74
N LYS A 20 1.15 -19.09 14.70
CA LYS A 20 0.76 -19.11 16.12
C LYS A 20 0.65 -17.72 16.76
N GLU A 21 1.30 -16.69 16.20
CA GLU A 21 1.16 -15.29 16.65
C GLU A 21 -0.06 -14.59 16.04
N GLY A 22 -0.83 -15.25 15.17
CA GLY A 22 -1.98 -14.68 14.49
C GLY A 22 -1.64 -13.85 13.25
N TYR A 23 -0.41 -13.96 12.71
CA TYR A 23 0.01 -13.26 11.50
C TYR A 23 0.47 -14.21 10.40
N CYS A 24 0.15 -13.92 9.13
CA CYS A 24 0.65 -14.67 7.98
C CYS A 24 1.90 -14.04 7.35
N GLY A 25 2.29 -12.84 7.78
CA GLY A 25 3.45 -12.14 7.26
C GLY A 25 3.63 -10.74 7.85
N ASN A 26 4.57 -10.00 7.28
CA ASN A 26 4.88 -8.63 7.69
C ASN A 26 4.40 -7.61 6.65
N ALA A 27 3.99 -6.43 7.14
CA ALA A 27 3.75 -5.24 6.32
C ALA A 27 4.80 -4.17 6.67
N ILE A 28 5.71 -3.88 5.75
CA ILE A 28 6.77 -2.87 5.88
C ILE A 28 6.25 -1.56 5.29
N ILE A 29 6.06 -0.55 6.13
CA ILE A 29 5.30 0.66 5.77
C ILE A 29 6.23 1.87 5.86
N PHE A 30 6.57 2.46 4.72
CA PHE A 30 7.33 3.71 4.62
C PHE A 30 6.36 4.88 4.38
N VAL A 31 6.34 5.84 5.29
CA VAL A 31 5.50 7.05 5.15
C VAL A 31 6.37 8.29 5.23
N MET A 32 6.44 9.02 4.12
CA MET A 32 7.15 10.28 4.05
C MET A 32 6.17 11.43 4.28
N HIS A 33 6.51 12.24 5.27
CA HIS A 33 5.80 13.41 5.73
C HIS A 33 6.59 14.65 5.29
N GLU A 34 5.92 15.61 4.66
CA GLU A 34 6.50 16.92 4.41
C GLU A 34 6.06 17.87 5.53
N THR A 35 6.86 17.99 6.58
CA THR A 35 6.59 19.01 7.60
C THR A 35 6.96 20.38 7.03
N SER A 36 6.00 21.10 6.45
CA SER A 36 6.01 22.56 6.63
C SER A 36 5.57 22.82 8.07
N GLU A 37 6.44 23.40 8.90
CA GLU A 37 6.24 23.58 10.34
C GLU A 37 4.79 23.91 10.74
N GLY A 38 4.18 23.06 11.57
CA GLY A 38 2.93 23.35 12.28
C GLY A 38 1.60 23.10 11.57
N LYS A 39 1.56 22.46 10.39
CA LYS A 39 0.30 22.09 9.72
C LYS A 39 -0.07 20.62 9.95
N PRO A 40 -1.36 20.29 10.12
CA PRO A 40 -1.83 18.90 10.09
C PRO A 40 -1.37 18.23 8.79
N ASP A 41 -0.80 17.04 8.91
CA ASP A 41 -0.43 16.23 7.75
C ASP A 41 -1.32 14.99 7.70
N GLY A 42 -1.90 14.77 6.51
CA GLY A 42 -2.65 13.58 6.19
C GLY A 42 -1.80 12.31 6.25
N ALA A 43 -0.46 12.41 6.24
CA ALA A 43 0.45 11.28 6.36
C ALA A 43 0.24 10.45 7.63
N LEU A 44 -0.07 11.07 8.77
CA LEU A 44 -0.37 10.33 10.01
C LEU A 44 -1.68 9.53 9.90
N ILE A 45 -2.68 10.10 9.24
CA ILE A 45 -3.96 9.43 9.00
C ILE A 45 -3.78 8.29 8.00
N GLU A 46 -2.96 8.47 6.97
CA GLU A 46 -2.58 7.40 6.05
C GLU A 46 -1.90 6.26 6.79
N ARG A 47 -0.93 6.56 7.66
CA ARG A 47 -0.27 5.57 8.50
C ARG A 47 -1.30 4.73 9.26
N GLU A 48 -2.19 5.37 10.00
CA GLU A 48 -3.21 4.66 10.81
C GLU A 48 -4.11 3.77 9.93
N ASN A 49 -4.51 4.25 8.75
CA ASN A 49 -5.32 3.48 7.82
C ASN A 49 -4.55 2.30 7.19
N ILE A 50 -3.26 2.47 6.88
CA ILE A 50 -2.41 1.39 6.38
C ILE A 50 -2.19 0.34 7.47
N GLU A 51 -1.86 0.74 8.70
CA GLU A 51 -1.72 -0.18 9.84
C GLU A 51 -3.02 -0.96 10.07
N LYS A 52 -4.17 -0.29 10.03
CA LYS A 52 -5.49 -0.94 10.12
C LYS A 52 -5.70 -1.95 8.98
N PHE A 53 -5.39 -1.56 7.74
CA PHE A 53 -5.54 -2.45 6.58
C PHE A 53 -4.63 -3.67 6.71
N ALA A 54 -3.36 -3.49 7.06
CA ALA A 54 -2.42 -4.59 7.29
C ALA A 54 -2.93 -5.58 8.35
N SER A 55 -3.42 -5.09 9.49
CA SER A 55 -4.01 -5.94 10.53
C SER A 55 -5.24 -6.71 10.04
N MET A 56 -6.07 -6.13 9.15
CA MET A 56 -7.20 -6.84 8.54
C MET A 56 -6.78 -7.95 7.58
N LEU A 57 -5.57 -7.88 7.03
CA LEU A 57 -4.95 -8.92 6.22
C LEU A 57 -4.17 -9.94 7.07
N SER A 58 -4.24 -9.85 8.40
CA SER A 58 -3.42 -10.65 9.32
C SER A 58 -1.91 -10.44 9.08
N LEU A 59 -1.51 -9.22 8.73
CA LEU A 59 -0.10 -8.82 8.59
C LEU A 59 0.34 -7.98 9.78
N LYS A 60 1.58 -8.20 10.23
CA LYS A 60 2.18 -7.44 11.32
C LYS A 60 2.79 -6.14 10.76
N PRO A 61 2.26 -4.96 11.10
CA PRO A 61 2.76 -3.70 10.54
C PRO A 61 4.06 -3.24 11.23
N PHE A 62 5.03 -2.79 10.42
CA PHE A 62 6.26 -2.14 10.83
C PHE A 62 6.39 -0.80 10.11
N VAL A 63 6.25 0.30 10.84
CA VAL A 63 6.17 1.64 10.26
C VAL A 63 7.47 2.42 10.41
N PHE A 64 7.91 2.98 9.29
CA PHE A 64 9.08 3.85 9.15
C PHE A 64 8.62 5.22 8.67
N MET A 65 8.49 6.16 9.60
CA MET A 65 8.15 7.56 9.30
C MET A 65 9.42 8.31 8.86
N ASN A 66 9.33 9.09 7.78
CA ASN A 66 10.40 9.97 7.32
C ASN A 66 11.77 9.28 7.17
N ALA A 67 11.76 8.06 6.63
CA ALA A 67 13.01 7.34 6.40
C ALA A 67 13.81 7.98 5.27
N LYS A 68 15.10 8.22 5.54
CA LYS A 68 16.09 8.64 4.54
C LYS A 68 16.47 7.46 3.66
N MET A 69 17.02 7.72 2.48
CA MET A 69 17.42 6.67 1.53
C MET A 69 18.23 5.54 2.18
N LYS A 70 19.31 5.88 2.91
CA LYS A 70 20.16 4.88 3.59
C LYS A 70 19.42 4.08 4.67
N GLU A 71 18.42 4.66 5.30
CA GLU A 71 17.61 3.97 6.32
C GLU A 71 16.66 2.97 5.68
N ILE A 72 16.09 3.31 4.51
CA ILE A 72 15.27 2.40 3.71
C ILE A 72 16.12 1.23 3.20
N GLU A 73 17.28 1.50 2.59
CA GLU A 73 18.20 0.45 2.09
C GLU A 73 18.61 -0.50 3.21
N LYS A 74 19.00 0.07 4.36
CA LYS A 74 19.39 -0.72 5.53
C LYS A 74 18.22 -1.52 6.10
N GLY A 75 17.03 -0.91 6.17
CA GLY A 75 15.81 -1.58 6.61
C GLY A 75 15.50 -2.78 5.73
N LEU A 76 15.42 -2.59 4.42
CA LEU A 76 15.18 -3.66 3.44
C LEU A 76 16.25 -4.75 3.52
N ALA A 77 17.54 -4.39 3.54
CA ALA A 77 18.64 -5.36 3.64
C ALA A 77 18.55 -6.21 4.92
N CYS A 78 18.28 -5.58 6.07
CA CYS A 78 18.14 -6.30 7.34
C CYS A 78 16.88 -7.17 7.37
N ILE A 79 15.82 -6.75 6.67
CA ILE A 79 14.56 -7.48 6.63
C ILE A 79 14.68 -8.73 5.76
N THR A 80 15.36 -8.64 4.61
CA THR A 80 15.39 -9.70 3.60
C THR A 80 16.52 -10.69 3.80
N ASN A 81 17.64 -10.24 4.38
CA ASN A 81 18.79 -11.07 4.69
C ASN A 81 19.35 -10.72 6.08
N PRO A 82 18.61 -11.03 7.16
CA PRO A 82 19.04 -10.71 8.52
C PRO A 82 20.32 -11.49 8.87
N PRO A 83 21.40 -10.84 9.35
CA PRO A 83 22.56 -11.54 9.89
C PRO A 83 22.16 -12.38 11.11
N ALA A 84 22.88 -13.45 11.45
CA ALA A 84 22.50 -14.34 12.57
C ALA A 84 22.35 -13.61 13.93
N ILE A 85 23.09 -12.52 14.12
CA ILE A 85 23.04 -11.68 15.32
C ILE A 85 22.59 -10.28 14.91
N ARG A 86 21.63 -9.72 15.65
CA ARG A 86 21.17 -8.34 15.46
C ARG A 86 22.36 -7.37 15.55
N PRO A 87 22.68 -6.60 14.49
CA PRO A 87 23.72 -5.59 14.56
C PRO A 87 23.36 -4.49 15.56
N SER A 88 24.34 -3.99 16.32
CA SER A 88 24.11 -2.94 17.33
C SER A 88 23.56 -1.63 16.74
N ASN A 89 23.77 -1.40 15.45
CA ASN A 89 23.29 -0.23 14.73
C ASN A 89 21.89 -0.43 14.11
N VAL A 90 21.25 -1.60 14.25
CA VAL A 90 19.90 -1.89 13.74
C VAL A 90 18.91 -1.75 14.88
N SER A 91 17.86 -0.96 14.69
CA SER A 91 16.82 -0.81 15.72
C SER A 91 16.07 -2.13 15.94
N GLU A 92 15.52 -2.28 17.14
CA GLU A 92 14.73 -3.48 17.48
C GLU A 92 13.52 -3.65 16.55
N ASP A 93 12.91 -2.54 16.12
CA ASP A 93 11.75 -2.58 15.22
C ASP A 93 12.15 -3.12 13.83
N ILE A 94 13.27 -2.69 13.27
CA ILE A 94 13.80 -3.24 12.01
C ILE A 94 14.12 -4.73 12.17
N TRP A 95 14.73 -5.09 13.29
CA TRP A 95 15.10 -6.47 13.57
C TRP A 95 13.89 -7.40 13.70
N LYS A 96 12.81 -6.92 14.32
CA LYS A 96 11.53 -7.63 14.42
C LYS A 96 10.78 -7.68 13.08
N ALA A 97 11.03 -6.72 12.19
CA ALA A 97 10.46 -6.67 10.86
C ALA A 97 11.04 -7.71 9.90
N ARG A 98 12.11 -8.43 10.29
CA ARG A 98 12.77 -9.42 9.44
C ARG A 98 11.83 -10.49 8.93
N ILE A 99 12.11 -10.98 7.73
CA ILE A 99 11.38 -12.09 7.14
C ILE A 99 11.80 -13.37 7.85
N LEU A 100 10.81 -14.13 8.28
CA LEU A 100 10.98 -15.42 8.93
C LEU A 100 10.51 -16.53 8.00
N PRO A 101 11.05 -17.76 8.11
CA PRO A 101 10.65 -18.88 7.26
C PRO A 101 9.14 -19.14 7.21
N GLU A 102 8.44 -18.92 8.32
CA GLU A 102 7.00 -19.10 8.48
C GLU A 102 6.15 -18.02 7.79
N HIS A 103 6.72 -16.86 7.46
CA HIS A 103 5.98 -15.82 6.74
C HIS A 103 5.58 -16.35 5.37
N LYS A 104 4.30 -16.19 5.03
CA LYS A 104 3.69 -16.62 3.77
C LYS A 104 3.65 -15.52 2.74
N VAL A 105 3.74 -14.27 3.18
CA VAL A 105 3.60 -13.07 2.35
C VAL A 105 4.42 -11.94 2.94
N ILE A 106 4.86 -11.02 2.09
CA ILE A 106 5.31 -9.69 2.51
C ILE A 106 4.51 -8.63 1.78
N MET A 107 4.14 -7.59 2.52
CA MET A 107 3.59 -6.37 1.94
C MET A 107 4.58 -5.23 2.18
N VAL A 108 4.89 -4.45 1.15
CA VAL A 108 5.62 -3.18 1.27
C VAL A 108 4.69 -2.06 0.87
N VAL A 109 4.52 -1.05 1.72
CA VAL A 109 3.69 0.11 1.44
C VAL A 109 4.56 1.35 1.46
N VAL A 110 4.53 2.13 0.40
CA VAL A 110 5.26 3.39 0.28
C VAL A 110 4.27 4.52 0.08
N SER A 111 4.22 5.48 1.00
CA SER A 111 3.40 6.68 0.88
C SER A 111 4.29 7.93 0.85
N SER A 112 4.54 8.47 -0.33
CA SER A 112 5.47 9.59 -0.54
C SER A 112 5.11 10.41 -1.78
N HIS A 113 5.80 11.53 -2.00
CA HIS A 113 5.93 12.10 -3.33
C HIS A 113 6.71 11.18 -4.25
N GLY A 114 6.51 11.33 -5.54
CA GLY A 114 7.23 10.53 -6.51
C GLY A 114 6.98 10.97 -7.94
N ASN A 115 7.59 10.22 -8.83
CA ASN A 115 7.41 10.31 -10.27
C ASN A 115 7.09 8.90 -10.81
N MET A 116 7.23 8.71 -12.13
CA MET A 116 6.88 7.45 -12.80
C MET A 116 7.47 6.20 -12.12
N ASN A 117 8.78 6.20 -11.80
CA ASN A 117 9.52 5.00 -11.40
C ASN A 117 10.32 5.15 -10.09
N SER A 118 10.14 6.27 -9.40
CA SER A 118 10.77 6.50 -8.10
C SER A 118 9.85 7.24 -7.15
N PHE A 119 10.18 7.18 -5.86
CA PHE A 119 9.60 8.03 -4.83
C PHE A 119 10.68 8.86 -4.13
N LEU A 120 10.30 9.96 -3.51
CA LEU A 120 11.22 10.79 -2.73
C LEU A 120 11.34 10.25 -1.31
N THR A 121 12.57 10.19 -0.81
CA THR A 121 12.86 9.87 0.59
C THR A 121 12.83 11.14 1.44
N ALA A 122 12.91 11.00 2.77
CA ALA A 122 12.88 12.17 3.66
C ALA A 122 14.07 13.12 3.49
N ASP A 123 15.20 12.64 2.95
CA ASP A 123 16.35 13.48 2.57
C ASP A 123 16.24 14.04 1.14
N GLY A 124 15.06 13.99 0.52
CA GLY A 124 14.76 14.56 -0.79
C GLY A 124 15.39 13.80 -1.97
N LYS A 125 15.95 12.61 -1.71
CA LYS A 125 16.59 11.80 -2.76
C LYS A 125 15.56 10.89 -3.44
N PRO A 126 15.69 10.66 -4.75
CA PRO A 126 14.88 9.66 -5.43
C PRO A 126 15.32 8.25 -5.00
N PHE A 127 14.35 7.38 -4.72
CA PHE A 127 14.52 5.96 -4.50
C PHE A 127 13.71 5.21 -5.56
N LEU A 128 14.38 4.38 -6.35
CA LEU A 128 13.75 3.65 -7.46
C LEU A 128 12.82 2.57 -6.94
N ASP A 129 11.64 2.45 -7.54
CA ASP A 129 10.64 1.43 -7.16
C ASP A 129 11.25 0.01 -7.27
N ARG A 130 11.98 -0.25 -8.37
CA ARG A 130 12.65 -1.53 -8.68
C ARG A 130 13.72 -1.95 -7.67
N THR A 131 14.25 -1.01 -6.89
CA THR A 131 15.20 -1.35 -5.83
C THR A 131 14.51 -2.22 -4.77
N ILE A 132 13.22 -2.00 -4.50
CA ILE A 132 12.43 -2.86 -3.59
C ILE A 132 12.35 -4.29 -4.15
N ASP A 133 12.06 -4.44 -5.44
CA ASP A 133 11.98 -5.74 -6.12
C ASP A 133 13.30 -6.50 -6.01
N THR A 134 14.42 -5.79 -6.18
CA THR A 134 15.77 -6.35 -6.06
C THR A 134 16.00 -6.94 -4.66
N TYR A 135 15.61 -6.22 -3.60
CA TYR A 135 15.76 -6.75 -2.24
C TYR A 135 14.87 -7.96 -1.95
N LEU A 136 13.70 -8.05 -2.59
CA LEU A 136 12.70 -9.10 -2.37
C LEU A 136 12.79 -10.27 -3.35
N ASN A 137 13.72 -10.24 -4.31
CA ASN A 137 13.85 -11.29 -5.32
C ASN A 137 14.40 -12.59 -4.72
N GLU A 138 14.39 -13.66 -5.52
CA GLU A 138 14.82 -14.99 -5.08
C GLU A 138 16.29 -15.06 -4.65
N THR A 139 17.15 -14.19 -5.20
CA THR A 139 18.59 -14.12 -4.91
C THR A 139 18.87 -13.47 -3.56
N TYR A 140 18.23 -12.33 -3.28
CA TYR A 140 18.47 -11.55 -2.07
C TYR A 140 17.53 -11.92 -0.91
N CYS A 141 16.40 -12.58 -1.21
CA CYS A 141 15.42 -13.03 -0.23
C CYS A 141 14.92 -14.45 -0.53
N PRO A 142 15.76 -15.48 -0.35
CA PRO A 142 15.38 -16.87 -0.65
C PRO A 142 14.19 -17.36 0.18
N LEU A 143 13.95 -16.77 1.35
CA LEU A 143 12.78 -17.08 2.19
C LEU A 143 11.44 -16.72 1.56
N MET A 144 11.44 -15.89 0.50
CA MET A 144 10.26 -15.44 -0.24
C MET A 144 10.09 -16.10 -1.62
N ILE A 145 10.89 -17.13 -1.94
CA ILE A 145 10.69 -17.95 -3.15
C ILE A 145 9.32 -18.62 -3.08
N GLY A 146 8.53 -18.49 -4.15
CA GLY A 146 7.21 -19.11 -4.24
C GLY A 146 6.14 -18.46 -3.35
N LYS A 147 6.42 -17.28 -2.76
CA LYS A 147 5.53 -16.58 -1.82
C LYS A 147 5.21 -15.17 -2.36
N PRO A 148 3.97 -14.68 -2.23
CA PRO A 148 3.58 -13.39 -2.81
C PRO A 148 4.26 -12.21 -2.12
N LYS A 149 4.63 -11.24 -2.96
CA LYS A 149 5.31 -10.00 -2.62
C LYS A 149 4.45 -8.86 -3.13
N ILE A 150 3.68 -8.24 -2.23
CA ILE A 150 2.71 -7.21 -2.59
C ILE A 150 3.32 -5.84 -2.31
N ILE A 151 3.42 -4.98 -3.31
CA ILE A 151 4.03 -3.66 -3.16
C ILE A 151 3.00 -2.59 -3.51
N LEU A 152 2.65 -1.74 -2.56
CA LEU A 152 1.67 -0.67 -2.72
C LEU A 152 2.35 0.69 -2.68
N PHE A 153 2.27 1.43 -3.79
CA PHE A 153 2.80 2.77 -3.95
C PHE A 153 1.68 3.81 -3.94
N ASN A 154 1.64 4.63 -2.90
CA ASN A 154 0.91 5.89 -2.88
C ASN A 154 1.85 7.06 -3.19
N LYS A 155 2.01 7.35 -4.48
CA LYS A 155 2.84 8.43 -5.02
C LYS A 155 2.27 8.99 -6.32
N CYS A 156 2.69 10.19 -6.70
CA CYS A 156 2.44 10.72 -8.05
C CYS A 156 3.26 9.95 -9.09
N ARG A 157 2.75 9.89 -10.32
CA ARG A 157 3.38 9.22 -11.46
C ARG A 157 3.46 10.11 -12.71
N THR A 158 3.44 11.42 -12.51
CA THR A 158 3.61 12.40 -13.58
C THR A 158 5.08 12.55 -13.96
N GLU A 159 5.35 12.69 -15.26
CA GLU A 159 6.66 13.14 -15.74
C GLU A 159 6.91 14.59 -15.29
N GLY A 160 8.16 14.92 -14.96
CA GLY A 160 8.54 16.25 -14.45
C GLY A 160 8.39 16.42 -12.94
N GLY A 161 7.67 15.54 -12.24
CA GLY A 161 7.41 15.67 -10.80
C GLY A 161 6.66 16.97 -10.46
N ALA A 162 6.22 17.12 -9.21
CA ALA A 162 6.09 18.46 -8.69
C ALA A 162 7.52 19.02 -8.64
N VAL A 163 7.97 19.71 -9.69
CA VAL A 163 9.22 20.46 -9.66
C VAL A 163 9.07 21.43 -8.50
N TYR A 164 9.67 21.10 -7.36
CA TYR A 164 10.00 22.09 -6.35
C TYR A 164 10.99 23.02 -7.05
N GLU A 165 10.47 24.12 -7.59
CA GLU A 165 11.22 25.16 -8.29
C GLU A 165 12.19 25.94 -7.36
N SER A 166 12.63 25.35 -6.24
CA SER A 166 13.38 26.07 -5.21
C SER A 166 14.41 25.20 -4.50
N ILE A 167 15.41 24.68 -5.21
CA ILE A 167 16.74 24.46 -4.63
C ILE A 167 17.78 25.00 -5.61
N SER A 168 18.51 26.03 -5.18
CA SER A 168 19.55 26.70 -5.94
C SER A 168 20.61 25.73 -6.47
N PRO A 169 21.23 25.98 -7.64
CA PRO A 169 22.23 25.10 -8.22
C PRO A 169 23.55 25.23 -7.46
N GLN A 170 23.76 24.44 -6.41
CA GLN A 170 25.10 24.23 -5.85
C GLN A 170 25.38 22.76 -5.45
N SER A 171 26.14 22.13 -6.35
CA SER A 171 27.29 21.25 -6.08
C SER A 171 27.09 19.80 -5.58
N ASN A 172 27.74 18.92 -6.36
CA ASN A 172 28.38 17.63 -6.04
C ASN A 172 27.53 16.35 -6.11
N SER A 173 27.45 15.85 -7.34
CA SER A 173 27.38 14.45 -7.83
C SER A 173 26.98 13.31 -6.85
N PRO A 174 25.88 12.58 -7.12
CA PRO A 174 25.67 11.25 -6.56
C PRO A 174 26.44 10.17 -7.36
N SER A 175 26.89 9.14 -6.66
CA SER A 175 27.64 7.98 -7.21
C SER A 175 26.78 7.16 -8.20
N PRO A 176 27.20 6.96 -9.47
CA PRO A 176 26.41 6.32 -10.52
C PRO A 176 26.59 4.79 -10.68
N VAL A 177 27.29 4.13 -9.74
CA VAL A 177 27.72 2.74 -9.95
C VAL A 177 26.61 1.71 -9.68
N PHE A 178 25.69 1.97 -8.75
CA PHE A 178 24.59 1.03 -8.45
C PHE A 178 23.42 1.12 -9.45
N ASP A 179 23.09 2.34 -9.93
CA ASP A 179 21.94 2.56 -10.80
C ASP A 179 22.13 2.02 -12.23
N SER A 180 23.36 1.99 -12.75
CA SER A 180 23.63 1.58 -14.14
C SER A 180 23.66 0.07 -14.36
N ILE A 181 24.02 -0.71 -13.32
CA ILE A 181 24.07 -2.17 -13.38
C ILE A 181 22.66 -2.76 -13.22
N ILE A 182 21.87 -2.25 -12.25
CA ILE A 182 20.51 -2.73 -11.98
C ILE A 182 19.57 -2.44 -13.17
N MET A 183 19.70 -1.27 -13.81
CA MET A 183 18.82 -0.90 -14.94
C MET A 183 19.01 -1.81 -16.17
N ARG A 184 20.25 -2.19 -16.50
CA ARG A 184 20.55 -3.00 -17.71
C ARG A 184 20.23 -4.49 -17.56
N GLU A 185 20.37 -5.04 -16.37
CA GLU A 185 20.00 -6.44 -16.11
C GLU A 185 18.48 -6.60 -16.06
N HIS A 186 17.75 -5.61 -15.57
CA HIS A 186 16.31 -5.72 -15.34
C HIS A 186 15.46 -5.71 -16.63
N GLU A 187 15.80 -4.90 -17.64
CA GLU A 187 15.05 -4.91 -18.91
C GLU A 187 15.31 -6.17 -19.74
N ASN A 188 16.49 -6.77 -19.60
CA ASN A 188 16.85 -8.00 -20.31
C ASN A 188 16.37 -9.26 -19.57
N ASN A 189 16.27 -9.24 -18.24
CA ASN A 189 15.90 -10.41 -17.43
C ASN A 189 14.40 -10.56 -17.17
N PHE A 190 13.60 -9.52 -17.39
CA PHE A 190 12.13 -9.64 -17.23
C PHE A 190 11.49 -10.61 -18.23
N ASN A 191 12.15 -10.85 -19.37
CA ASN A 191 11.65 -11.73 -20.42
C ASN A 191 12.01 -13.21 -20.22
N GLY A 192 12.39 -13.66 -19.02
CA GLY A 192 12.53 -15.10 -18.77
C GLY A 192 13.29 -15.55 -17.53
N SER A 193 13.81 -14.64 -16.70
CA SER A 193 14.44 -15.03 -15.44
C SER A 193 13.37 -15.27 -14.36
N SER A 194 13.34 -16.47 -13.77
CA SER A 194 12.41 -16.84 -12.68
C SER A 194 12.54 -15.96 -11.44
N THR A 195 13.64 -15.19 -11.34
CA THR A 195 14.03 -14.41 -10.16
C THR A 195 13.02 -13.35 -9.71
N PHE A 196 12.09 -12.92 -10.57
CA PHE A 196 11.07 -11.91 -10.26
C PHE A 196 9.63 -12.46 -10.28
N SER A 197 9.46 -13.69 -9.80
CA SER A 197 8.18 -14.36 -9.64
C SER A 197 7.41 -13.87 -8.40
N ASP A 198 6.09 -14.00 -8.42
CA ASP A 198 5.19 -13.72 -7.29
C ASP A 198 5.18 -12.26 -6.80
N PHE A 199 5.29 -11.27 -7.69
CA PHE A 199 5.11 -9.85 -7.37
C PHE A 199 3.73 -9.32 -7.75
N LEU A 200 3.18 -8.42 -6.93
CA LEU A 200 1.98 -7.64 -7.25
C LEU A 200 2.20 -6.18 -6.91
N HIS A 201 2.38 -5.34 -7.93
CA HIS A 201 2.58 -3.90 -7.78
C HIS A 201 1.27 -3.17 -7.94
N ILE A 202 0.95 -2.38 -6.93
CA ILE A 202 -0.29 -1.65 -6.79
C ILE A 202 0.04 -0.17 -6.68
N TYR A 203 -0.47 0.64 -7.59
CA TYR A 203 -0.33 2.10 -7.53
C TYR A 203 -1.67 2.74 -7.21
N THR A 204 -1.69 3.79 -6.39
CA THR A 204 -2.93 4.52 -6.06
C THR A 204 -3.37 5.50 -7.15
N CYS A 205 -2.62 5.62 -8.24
CA CYS A 205 -2.96 6.40 -9.42
C CYS A 205 -2.43 5.71 -10.69
N SER A 206 -3.00 6.08 -11.84
CA SER A 206 -2.54 5.60 -13.15
C SER A 206 -1.21 6.24 -13.55
N MET A 207 -0.52 5.65 -14.53
CA MET A 207 0.61 6.30 -15.21
C MET A 207 0.27 7.73 -15.65
N CYS A 208 1.24 8.64 -15.54
CA CYS A 208 1.11 10.05 -15.91
C CYS A 208 0.06 10.85 -15.10
N THR A 209 -0.35 10.35 -13.94
CA THR A 209 -1.35 11.02 -13.09
C THR A 209 -0.85 11.27 -11.67
N SER A 210 -1.53 12.14 -10.93
CA SER A 210 -1.17 12.49 -9.56
C SER A 210 -1.99 11.69 -8.55
N SER A 211 -1.35 11.24 -7.47
CA SER A 211 -2.06 10.81 -6.27
C SER A 211 -2.29 12.01 -5.35
N LEU A 212 -3.52 12.22 -4.91
CA LEU A 212 -3.89 13.27 -3.98
C LEU A 212 -3.84 12.81 -2.52
N ARG A 213 -3.26 13.67 -1.69
CA ARG A 213 -3.28 13.61 -0.24
C ARG A 213 -3.97 14.85 0.32
N CYS A 214 -5.02 14.65 1.11
CA CYS A 214 -5.63 15.72 1.90
C CYS A 214 -4.93 15.82 3.25
N ARG A 215 -4.58 17.04 3.68
CA ARG A 215 -3.95 17.30 4.99
C ARG A 215 -4.79 16.88 6.19
N ILE A 216 -6.11 16.79 6.03
CA ILE A 216 -7.07 16.48 7.11
C ILE A 216 -7.56 15.04 7.05
N THR A 217 -7.56 14.41 5.88
CA THR A 217 -8.16 13.08 5.69
C THR A 217 -7.20 12.03 5.12
N GLY A 218 -5.95 12.39 4.85
CA GLY A 218 -4.99 11.53 4.16
C GLY A 218 -5.30 11.36 2.66
N SER A 219 -4.61 10.41 2.03
CA SER A 219 -4.91 9.94 0.67
C SER A 219 -6.31 9.37 0.60
N LEU A 220 -7.05 9.77 -0.44
CA LEU A 220 -8.40 9.29 -0.67
C LEU A 220 -8.46 7.76 -0.80
N VAL A 221 -7.47 7.18 -1.50
CA VAL A 221 -7.39 5.73 -1.73
C VAL A 221 -7.03 5.01 -0.43
N LEU A 222 -5.97 5.44 0.25
CA LEU A 222 -5.52 4.76 1.48
C LEU A 222 -6.54 4.84 2.60
N SER A 223 -7.25 5.96 2.72
CA SER A 223 -8.30 6.14 3.74
C SER A 223 -9.55 5.32 3.45
N ALA A 224 -9.82 4.95 2.21
CA ALA A 224 -10.96 4.10 1.83
C ALA A 224 -10.65 2.59 1.96
N LEU A 225 -9.39 2.19 1.77
CA LEU A 225 -8.96 0.78 1.71
C LEU A 225 -9.52 -0.10 2.85
N PRO A 226 -9.37 0.25 4.15
CA PRO A 226 -9.88 -0.60 5.23
C PRO A 226 -11.40 -0.81 5.18
N GLY A 227 -12.17 0.25 4.90
CA GLY A 227 -13.63 0.19 4.87
C GLY A 227 -14.16 -0.63 3.69
N GLU A 228 -13.52 -0.48 2.54
CA GLU A 228 -13.88 -1.24 1.34
C GLU A 228 -13.46 -2.70 1.45
N TYR A 229 -12.30 -2.99 2.05
CA TYR A 229 -11.87 -4.37 2.32
C TYR A 229 -12.79 -5.06 3.33
N GLU A 230 -13.23 -4.35 4.36
CA GLU A 230 -14.21 -4.87 5.33
C GLU A 230 -15.51 -5.29 4.65
N LYS A 231 -15.98 -4.48 3.69
CA LYS A 231 -17.25 -4.69 3.00
C LYS A 231 -17.17 -5.73 1.89
N TYR A 232 -16.06 -5.77 1.15
CA TYR A 232 -15.97 -6.52 -0.10
C TYR A 232 -14.83 -7.53 -0.14
N GLY A 233 -13.79 -7.37 0.67
CA GLY A 233 -12.54 -8.12 0.54
C GLY A 233 -12.46 -9.42 1.36
N ARG A 234 -13.12 -9.51 2.51
CA ARG A 234 -12.94 -10.59 3.50
C ARG A 234 -13.02 -12.03 2.97
N ASN A 235 -13.83 -12.28 1.95
CA ASN A 235 -14.05 -13.62 1.37
C ASN A 235 -13.80 -13.61 -0.15
N LYS A 236 -12.90 -12.73 -0.61
CA LYS A 236 -12.55 -12.63 -2.03
C LYS A 236 -11.06 -12.83 -2.21
N GLU A 237 -10.73 -13.44 -3.33
CA GLU A 237 -9.37 -13.41 -3.87
C GLU A 237 -8.94 -11.94 -4.01
N PHE A 238 -7.68 -11.66 -3.67
CA PHE A 238 -7.19 -10.31 -3.47
C PHE A 238 -7.26 -9.44 -4.73
N ARG A 239 -6.96 -9.97 -5.93
CA ARG A 239 -7.11 -9.24 -7.20
C ARG A 239 -8.57 -8.90 -7.48
N LYS A 240 -9.50 -9.83 -7.25
CA LYS A 240 -10.95 -9.55 -7.37
C LYS A 240 -11.38 -8.44 -6.42
N PHE A 241 -10.86 -8.41 -5.19
CA PHE A 241 -11.07 -7.29 -4.28
C PHE A 241 -10.52 -5.98 -4.88
N LEU A 242 -9.28 -5.95 -5.39
CA LEU A 242 -8.69 -4.76 -5.98
C LEU A 242 -9.50 -4.22 -7.19
N GLN A 243 -10.06 -5.10 -8.00
CA GLN A 243 -10.95 -4.72 -9.12
C GLN A 243 -12.25 -4.06 -8.64
N ILE A 244 -12.88 -4.63 -7.60
CA ILE A 244 -14.08 -4.04 -6.98
C ILE A 244 -13.73 -2.68 -6.37
N PHE A 245 -12.64 -2.63 -5.61
CA PHE A 245 -12.16 -1.42 -4.97
C PHE A 245 -11.87 -0.31 -6.00
N ARG A 246 -11.19 -0.64 -7.11
CA ARG A 246 -10.98 0.29 -8.23
C ARG A 246 -12.28 0.90 -8.73
N THR A 247 -13.30 0.08 -8.93
CA THR A 247 -14.63 0.54 -9.39
C THR A 247 -15.27 1.48 -8.39
N GLN A 248 -15.23 1.16 -7.09
CA GLN A 248 -15.76 2.04 -6.04
C GLN A 248 -15.01 3.37 -5.99
N MET A 249 -13.68 3.36 -6.11
CA MET A 249 -12.87 4.58 -6.10
C MET A 249 -13.18 5.49 -7.28
N ILE A 250 -13.37 4.96 -8.49
CA ILE A 250 -13.77 5.75 -9.66
C ILE A 250 -15.11 6.45 -9.40
N ILE A 251 -16.10 5.73 -8.85
CA ILE A 251 -17.41 6.29 -8.50
C ILE A 251 -17.27 7.41 -7.48
N GLU A 252 -16.51 7.19 -6.40
CA GLU A 252 -16.32 8.18 -5.34
C GLU A 252 -15.55 9.42 -5.81
N VAL A 253 -14.52 9.24 -6.64
CA VAL A 253 -13.78 10.36 -7.25
C VAL A 253 -14.69 11.17 -8.16
N ASN A 254 -15.46 10.51 -9.03
CA ASN A 254 -16.39 11.21 -9.93
C ASN A 254 -17.44 12.02 -9.16
N LYS A 255 -17.98 11.48 -8.06
CA LYS A 255 -18.89 12.24 -7.18
C LYS A 255 -18.22 13.48 -6.60
N LYS A 256 -16.95 13.41 -6.22
CA LYS A 256 -16.21 14.57 -5.70
C LYS A 256 -15.94 15.60 -6.79
N VAL A 257 -15.51 15.17 -7.97
CA VAL A 257 -15.26 16.05 -9.13
C VAL A 257 -16.51 16.82 -9.52
N GLN A 258 -17.69 16.17 -9.52
CA GLN A 258 -18.97 16.84 -9.78
C GLN A 258 -19.31 17.93 -8.76
N ASN A 259 -18.90 17.76 -7.50
CA ASN A 259 -19.16 18.72 -6.44
C ASN A 259 -18.09 19.81 -6.32
N GLU A 260 -16.89 19.57 -6.85
CA GLU A 260 -15.72 20.45 -6.73
C GLU A 260 -14.98 20.56 -8.08
N PRO A 261 -15.34 21.53 -8.95
CA PRO A 261 -14.83 21.60 -10.33
C PRO A 261 -13.30 21.79 -10.43
N ASN A 262 -12.63 22.20 -9.34
CA ASN A 262 -11.17 22.27 -9.26
C ASN A 262 -10.49 20.88 -9.34
N PHE A 263 -11.26 19.78 -9.30
CA PHE A 263 -10.76 18.41 -9.40
C PHE A 263 -10.92 17.81 -10.82
N ALA A 264 -11.31 18.59 -11.84
CA ALA A 264 -11.62 18.07 -13.18
C ALA A 264 -10.50 17.22 -13.84
N ASN A 265 -9.23 17.40 -13.44
CA ASN A 265 -8.08 16.64 -13.96
C ASN A 265 -7.58 15.54 -13.00
N VAL A 266 -8.35 15.21 -11.97
CA VAL A 266 -7.95 14.25 -10.95
C VAL A 266 -8.49 12.87 -11.30
N THR A 267 -7.62 12.02 -11.83
CA THR A 267 -7.88 10.60 -11.98
C THR A 267 -7.16 9.83 -10.87
N GLN A 268 -7.84 9.61 -9.75
CA GLN A 268 -7.36 8.70 -8.70
C GLN A 268 -8.08 7.35 -8.82
N CYS A 269 -7.36 6.32 -9.22
CA CYS A 269 -7.83 4.96 -9.10
C CYS A 269 -6.65 4.04 -8.81
N ILE A 270 -6.92 2.96 -8.09
CA ILE A 270 -5.93 1.91 -7.87
C ILE A 270 -5.67 1.18 -9.19
N THR A 271 -4.41 0.91 -9.49
CA THR A 271 -3.98 0.14 -10.66
C THR A 271 -3.05 -0.96 -10.22
N ALA A 272 -3.24 -2.17 -10.76
CA ALA A 272 -2.31 -3.28 -10.63
C ALA A 272 -1.59 -3.41 -11.99
N GLU A 273 -0.30 -3.13 -12.03
CA GLU A 273 0.44 -2.99 -13.31
C GLU A 273 1.53 -4.03 -13.50
N HIS A 274 2.13 -4.52 -12.42
CA HIS A 274 3.05 -5.64 -12.48
C HIS A 274 2.49 -6.76 -11.60
N ASP A 275 1.84 -7.72 -12.25
CA ASP A 275 1.21 -8.86 -11.61
C ASP A 275 1.85 -10.14 -12.15
N SER A 276 2.82 -10.65 -11.40
CA SER A 276 3.50 -11.92 -11.64
C SER A 276 3.13 -12.97 -10.60
N LEU A 277 2.01 -12.81 -9.86
CA LEU A 277 1.57 -13.87 -8.95
C LEU A 277 1.13 -15.09 -9.75
N LEU A 278 1.74 -16.23 -9.43
CA LEU A 278 1.46 -17.53 -10.04
C LEU A 278 0.20 -18.18 -9.49
N GLY A 279 -0.45 -17.57 -8.51
CA GLY A 279 -1.61 -18.13 -7.82
C GLY A 279 -2.57 -17.11 -7.26
N ASP A 280 -3.67 -17.62 -6.72
CA ASP A 280 -4.70 -16.82 -6.05
C ASP A 280 -4.32 -16.56 -4.58
N VAL A 281 -4.49 -15.31 -4.15
CA VAL A 281 -4.18 -14.88 -2.77
C VAL A 281 -5.47 -14.63 -2.01
N TYR A 282 -5.66 -15.32 -0.90
CA TYR A 282 -6.80 -15.16 0.01
C TYR A 282 -6.30 -14.82 1.40
N PHE A 283 -6.70 -13.69 1.96
CA PHE A 283 -6.32 -13.34 3.33
C PHE A 283 -7.40 -13.80 4.33
N PRO A 284 -7.07 -14.63 5.33
CA PRO A 284 -8.03 -15.11 6.30
C PRO A 284 -8.45 -13.99 7.26
N GLN A 285 -9.66 -14.12 7.82
CA GLN A 285 -10.19 -13.15 8.78
C GLN A 285 -9.47 -13.24 10.13
N ALA A 286 -8.89 -12.13 10.58
CA ALA A 286 -8.18 -11.96 11.84
C ALA A 286 -9.06 -12.12 13.13
N GLY A 287 -10.25 -12.71 13.03
CA GLY A 287 -11.19 -12.87 14.15
C GLY A 287 -11.86 -14.23 14.26
N LEU A 288 -11.81 -15.09 13.22
CA LEU A 288 -12.36 -16.44 13.32
C LEU A 288 -11.45 -17.38 14.11
N MET A 289 -10.13 -17.17 14.06
CA MET A 289 -9.16 -18.09 14.65
C MET A 289 -9.02 -17.96 16.17
N ALA A 290 -9.41 -16.82 16.75
CA ALA A 290 -9.37 -16.61 18.20
C ALA A 290 -10.38 -17.48 18.98
N GLY A 291 -11.35 -18.09 18.29
CA GLY A 291 -12.27 -19.06 18.89
C GLY A 291 -11.83 -20.52 18.75
N LEU A 292 -10.74 -20.80 18.02
CA LEU A 292 -10.25 -22.16 17.75
C LEU A 292 -9.02 -22.54 18.59
N SER A 293 -8.41 -21.58 19.30
CA SER A 293 -7.21 -21.84 20.11
C SER A 293 -7.46 -22.59 21.41
N ASP A 294 -8.72 -22.77 21.81
CA ASP A 294 -9.10 -23.49 23.04
C ASP A 294 -9.50 -24.96 22.76
N CYS A 295 -9.31 -25.43 21.53
CA CYS A 295 -9.57 -26.81 21.13
C CYS A 295 -8.24 -27.60 21.11
N ASP A 296 -7.86 -28.16 22.26
CA ASP A 296 -6.62 -28.95 22.44
C ASP A 296 -6.56 -30.29 21.67
N SER A 297 -7.43 -30.53 20.70
CA SER A 297 -7.49 -31.77 19.91
C SER A 297 -7.48 -31.47 18.41
N LEU A 298 -6.34 -31.00 17.89
CA LEU A 298 -6.10 -30.80 16.44
C LEU A 298 -5.68 -32.09 15.71
N GLU A 299 -5.55 -33.22 16.41
CA GLU A 299 -5.17 -34.51 15.79
C GLU A 299 -6.31 -35.22 15.05
N ASP A 300 -7.58 -34.80 15.23
CA ASP A 300 -8.74 -35.49 14.65
C ASP A 300 -9.45 -34.72 13.50
N MET A 301 -8.93 -33.57 13.06
CA MET A 301 -9.47 -32.86 11.88
C MET A 301 -8.69 -33.25 10.61
N GLU A 302 -8.94 -34.47 10.12
CA GLU A 302 -8.62 -34.82 8.74
C GLU A 302 -9.38 -33.88 7.78
N VAL A 303 -8.63 -33.34 6.82
CA VAL A 303 -9.07 -32.35 5.84
C VAL A 303 -9.97 -33.02 4.81
N GLU A 304 -11.27 -33.12 5.09
CA GLU A 304 -12.30 -33.28 4.06
C GLU A 304 -12.78 -31.91 3.56
N HIS A 305 -11.95 -31.13 2.85
CA HIS A 305 -12.40 -29.94 2.13
C HIS A 305 -11.85 -29.90 0.70
N ALA A 306 -12.39 -30.79 -0.14
CA ALA A 306 -12.47 -30.63 -1.58
C ALA A 306 -13.87 -31.06 -2.05
N GLY A 307 -14.88 -30.24 -1.76
CA GLY A 307 -16.25 -30.55 -2.18
C GLY A 307 -17.21 -29.41 -1.89
N LYS A 308 -17.66 -28.75 -2.97
CA LYS A 308 -18.86 -27.90 -3.10
C LYS A 308 -19.32 -27.19 -1.82
N ILE A 309 -19.02 -25.90 -1.72
CA ILE A 309 -19.72 -24.98 -0.82
C ILE A 309 -21.18 -24.89 -1.30
N HIS A 310 -22.05 -25.72 -0.73
CA HIS A 310 -23.47 -25.42 -0.64
C HIS A 310 -23.63 -24.54 0.59
N ASP A 311 -24.09 -23.31 0.37
CA ASP A 311 -24.36 -22.31 1.42
C ASP A 311 -25.72 -22.61 2.08
N PRO A 312 -25.78 -23.01 3.37
CA PRO A 312 -27.03 -23.15 4.10
C PRO A 312 -27.24 -22.02 5.12
N CYS A 313 -26.47 -20.92 5.03
CA CYS A 313 -26.56 -19.82 6.01
C CYS A 313 -27.37 -18.64 5.44
N PHE A 314 -28.61 -18.92 5.01
CA PHE A 314 -29.55 -17.88 4.59
C PHE A 314 -31.02 -18.23 4.89
N GLN A 315 -31.29 -18.94 5.98
CA GLN A 315 -32.62 -18.97 6.60
C GLN A 315 -32.42 -18.97 8.12
N GLU A 316 -33.20 -18.16 8.84
CA GLU A 316 -33.17 -17.98 10.32
C GLU A 316 -32.17 -16.97 10.91
N MET A 317 -32.23 -15.70 10.48
CA MET A 317 -31.94 -14.55 11.36
C MET A 317 -32.83 -13.34 10.99
N GLU A 318 -34.15 -13.51 11.07
CA GLU A 318 -35.11 -12.39 11.03
C GLU A 318 -35.94 -12.35 12.32
N SER A 319 -35.30 -12.15 13.48
CA SER A 319 -36.02 -11.64 14.66
C SER A 319 -35.08 -11.26 15.80
N GLU A 320 -34.05 -10.44 15.57
CA GLU A 320 -33.44 -9.65 16.65
C GLU A 320 -32.46 -8.60 16.08
N SER A 321 -32.46 -7.40 16.67
CA SER A 321 -31.46 -6.30 16.50
C SER A 321 -31.69 -5.17 15.47
N VAL A 322 -32.94 -4.72 15.26
CA VAL A 322 -33.18 -3.41 14.58
C VAL A 322 -32.73 -2.21 15.44
N ILE A 323 -32.72 -2.34 16.78
CA ILE A 323 -32.52 -1.21 17.70
C ILE A 323 -31.02 -0.84 17.88
N THR A 324 -30.09 -1.78 17.73
CA THR A 324 -28.65 -1.51 17.96
C THR A 324 -27.93 -1.00 16.71
N LYS A 325 -28.38 -1.37 15.49
CA LYS A 325 -27.81 -0.89 14.23
C LYS A 325 -28.13 0.58 13.95
N GLU A 326 -29.34 1.03 14.29
CA GLU A 326 -29.71 2.45 14.17
C GLU A 326 -28.86 3.35 15.09
N THR A 327 -28.60 2.89 16.31
CA THR A 327 -27.90 3.70 17.32
C THR A 327 -26.42 3.88 16.98
N LYS A 328 -25.75 2.84 16.48
CA LYS A 328 -24.36 2.93 15.98
C LYS A 328 -24.25 3.79 14.71
N SER A 329 -25.22 3.69 13.79
CA SER A 329 -25.27 4.51 12.56
C SER A 329 -25.51 5.99 12.86
N LYS A 330 -26.41 6.31 13.81
CA LYS A 330 -26.65 7.68 14.29
C LYS A 330 -25.41 8.28 14.96
N HIS A 331 -24.65 7.47 15.71
CA HIS A 331 -23.42 7.95 16.37
C HIS A 331 -22.26 8.21 15.40
N LEU A 332 -22.08 7.35 14.38
CA LEU A 332 -21.10 7.60 13.30
C LEU A 332 -21.46 8.82 12.45
N LYS A 333 -22.74 8.97 12.06
CA LYS A 333 -23.22 10.15 11.33
C LYS A 333 -23.03 11.43 12.15
N SER A 334 -23.27 11.39 13.46
CA SER A 334 -23.04 12.54 14.36
C SER A 334 -21.56 12.94 14.43
N ARG A 335 -20.64 11.98 14.58
CA ARG A 335 -19.18 12.25 14.56
C ARG A 335 -18.70 12.78 13.22
N PHE A 336 -19.19 12.23 12.11
CA PHE A 336 -18.87 12.69 10.76
C PHE A 336 -19.38 14.12 10.51
N MET A 337 -20.63 14.42 10.86
CA MET A 337 -21.22 15.75 10.70
C MET A 337 -20.55 16.79 11.61
N SER A 338 -20.09 16.40 12.79
CA SER A 338 -19.32 17.28 13.70
C SER A 338 -17.96 17.64 13.09
N ARG A 339 -17.27 16.69 12.45
CA ARG A 339 -16.02 16.95 11.69
C ARG A 339 -16.27 17.83 10.46
N MET A 340 -17.36 17.63 9.73
CA MET A 340 -17.75 18.49 8.60
C MET A 340 -18.10 19.92 9.02
N LYS A 341 -18.72 20.12 10.19
CA LYS A 341 -18.97 21.47 10.74
C LYS A 341 -17.67 22.18 11.12
N LEU A 342 -16.69 21.47 11.70
CA LEU A 342 -15.35 21.99 11.94
C LEU A 342 -14.64 22.41 10.64
N TYR A 343 -14.77 21.60 9.59
CA TYR A 343 -14.24 21.89 8.26
C TYR A 343 -14.84 23.18 7.66
N LYS A 344 -16.17 23.33 7.68
CA LYS A 344 -16.84 24.57 7.20
C LYS A 344 -16.46 25.81 8.02
N LYS A 345 -16.26 25.66 9.34
CA LYS A 345 -15.86 26.75 10.23
C LYS A 345 -14.42 27.22 9.94
N ALA A 346 -13.49 26.29 9.67
CA ALA A 346 -12.12 26.61 9.31
C ALA A 346 -12.02 27.34 7.95
N HIS A 347 -12.87 26.98 6.98
CA HIS A 347 -12.91 27.62 5.67
C HIS A 347 -13.49 29.05 5.69
N HIS A 348 -14.47 29.35 6.56
CA HIS A 348 -15.02 30.71 6.66
C HIS A 348 -14.09 31.71 7.36
N THR A 349 -13.10 31.24 8.12
CA THR A 349 -12.09 32.10 8.76
C THR A 349 -10.93 32.51 7.84
N PHE A 350 -10.87 31.97 6.62
CA PHE A 350 -9.80 32.27 5.67
C PHE A 350 -10.20 33.43 4.74
N LYS A 351 -10.04 34.68 5.22
CA LYS A 351 -10.01 35.85 4.32
C LYS A 351 -8.63 35.91 3.66
N PRO A 352 -8.50 35.82 2.33
CA PRO A 352 -7.22 36.08 1.67
C PRO A 352 -6.83 37.54 1.94
N ARG A 353 -5.67 37.75 2.60
CA ARG A 353 -5.04 39.07 2.61
C ARG A 353 -4.57 39.36 1.19
N GLY A 354 -5.19 40.34 0.54
CA GLY A 354 -4.82 40.79 -0.79
C GLY A 354 -3.36 41.26 -0.83
N SER A 355 -2.51 40.49 -1.52
CA SER A 355 -1.17 40.93 -1.90
C SER A 355 -1.27 41.76 -3.17
N ASN A 356 -1.30 43.08 -3.02
CA ASN A 356 -0.98 44.01 -4.10
C ASN A 356 0.49 43.82 -4.49
N SER A 357 0.75 43.10 -5.58
CA SER A 357 2.03 43.18 -6.28
C SER A 357 1.80 43.80 -7.65
N ARG A 358 2.27 45.05 -7.79
CA ARG A 358 2.38 45.74 -9.08
C ARG A 358 3.46 45.04 -9.89
N ILE A 359 3.08 44.30 -10.92
CA ILE A 359 4.00 43.86 -11.97
C ILE A 359 4.22 45.06 -12.89
N ARG A 360 5.42 45.64 -12.85
CA ARG A 360 5.91 46.54 -13.91
C ARG A 360 6.58 45.67 -14.97
N SER A 361 5.95 45.58 -16.13
CA SER A 361 6.53 45.09 -17.36
C SER A 361 7.66 46.04 -17.78
N ILE A 362 8.88 45.52 -17.93
CA ILE A 362 9.96 46.21 -18.64
C ILE A 362 10.30 45.32 -19.83
N PHE A 363 9.96 45.81 -21.03
CA PHE A 363 10.49 45.31 -22.29
C PHE A 363 11.95 45.79 -22.42
N PHE A 364 12.85 44.90 -22.81
CA PHE A 364 14.10 45.30 -23.46
C PHE A 364 14.15 44.68 -24.85
N LEU A 365 14.08 45.56 -25.85
CA LEU A 365 14.59 45.33 -27.19
C LEU A 365 16.02 45.90 -27.21
N SER A 366 17.01 45.03 -27.43
CA SER A 366 18.31 45.30 -28.08
C SER A 366 18.96 43.96 -28.37
#